data_AF-A0A954ZQ69-F1
#
_entry.id   AF-A0A954ZQ69-F1
#
_cell.length_a   1.000
_cell.length_b   1.000
_cell.length_c   1.000
_cell.angle_alpha   90.00
_cell.angle_beta   90.00
_cell.angle_gamma   90.00
#
_symmetry.space_group_name_H-M   'P 1'
#
loop_
_entity.id
_entity.type
_entity.pdbx_description
1 polymer ?
#
loop_
_entity_poly.entity_id
_entity_poly.type
_entity_poly.pdbx_seq_one_letter_code
_entity_poly.pdbx_strand_id
1 'polypeptide(L)'
;MDAAEAEALRQLGKRELWDYDELPEGVDLDMLRCLDSLSLIEARASFYANNMHQHEKDPTQPKHRLNHGEWYSPMRKPIIGGDWVRVAASHERGEWEHPHQIRLSDTGRAELARADRSQKQPPPTHDGDTPLALCDEDLTILAELGKRKRLVRGTELLGLSGMPKETMLRKRLSFMEDNKLVERPSGTHSGYQLTANGITLLRSEGL
;
A
#
# COMPACT_ATOMS: atom_id res chain seq x y z
N MET A 1 5.94 -0.74 1.06
CA MET A 1 5.80 0.50 0.30
C MET A 1 5.56 1.61 1.30
N ASP A 2 6.41 2.63 1.30
CA ASP A 2 6.26 3.78 2.19
C ASP A 2 5.21 4.78 1.66
N ALA A 3 4.99 5.88 2.39
CA ALA A 3 3.99 6.88 2.02
C ALA A 3 4.34 7.66 0.74
N ALA A 4 5.63 7.87 0.46
CA ALA A 4 6.08 8.59 -0.72
C ALA A 4 5.96 7.71 -1.97
N GLU A 5 6.32 6.44 -1.88
CA GLU A 5 6.14 5.44 -2.93
C GLU A 5 4.65 5.22 -3.26
N ALA A 6 3.80 5.19 -2.23
CA ALA A 6 2.36 5.07 -2.41
C ALA A 6 1.76 6.28 -3.14
N GLU A 7 2.23 7.49 -2.81
CA GLU A 7 1.77 8.71 -3.48
C GLU A 7 2.29 8.79 -4.91
N ALA A 8 3.57 8.46 -5.15
CA ALA A 8 4.13 8.36 -6.49
C ALA A 8 3.33 7.37 -7.37
N LEU A 9 2.99 6.20 -6.84
CA LEU A 9 2.16 5.21 -7.53
C LEU A 9 0.76 5.76 -7.87
N ARG A 10 0.14 6.52 -6.96
CA ARG A 10 -1.15 7.19 -7.23
C ARG A 10 -1.03 8.24 -8.32
N GLN A 11 0.00 9.08 -8.28
CA GLN A 11 0.22 10.11 -9.28
C GLN A 11 0.42 9.48 -10.66
N LEU A 12 1.24 8.43 -10.75
CA LEU A 12 1.42 7.67 -11.98
C LEU A 12 0.12 7.02 -12.46
N GLY A 13 -0.74 6.56 -11.55
CA GLY A 13 -2.04 5.98 -11.87
C GLY A 13 -3.09 6.94 -12.45
N LYS A 14 -2.84 8.26 -12.45
CA LYS A 14 -3.77 9.26 -13.00
C LYS A 14 -3.85 9.24 -14.54
N ARG A 15 -2.86 8.63 -15.20
CA ARG A 15 -2.81 8.45 -16.65
C ARG A 15 -2.45 7.02 -16.97
N GLU A 16 -2.84 6.56 -18.15
CA GLU A 16 -2.45 5.24 -18.63
C GLU A 16 -0.93 5.16 -18.91
N LEU A 17 -0.37 6.28 -19.37
CA LEU A 17 0.98 6.39 -19.92
C LEU A 17 1.59 7.74 -19.54
N TRP A 18 2.88 7.75 -19.30
CA TRP A 18 3.71 8.92 -19.09
C TRP A 18 4.93 8.83 -19.98
N ASP A 19 5.28 9.91 -20.66
CA ASP A 19 6.65 10.06 -21.16
C ASP A 19 7.55 10.40 -19.95
N TYR A 20 8.81 9.94 -19.94
CA TYR A 20 9.73 10.18 -18.81
C TYR A 20 9.84 11.67 -18.43
N ASP A 21 9.89 12.56 -19.43
CA ASP A 21 9.97 14.01 -19.24
C ASP A 21 8.68 14.63 -18.66
N GLU A 22 7.57 13.90 -18.69
CA GLU A 22 6.26 14.36 -18.21
C GLU A 22 5.93 13.83 -16.81
N LEU A 23 6.85 13.09 -16.19
CA LEU A 23 6.59 12.46 -14.90
C LEU A 23 6.14 13.49 -13.84
N PRO A 24 5.20 13.11 -12.95
CA PRO A 24 4.75 13.99 -11.88
C PRO A 24 5.90 14.48 -11.00
N GLU A 25 5.76 15.70 -10.48
CA GLU A 25 6.68 16.25 -9.49
C GLU A 25 6.75 15.32 -8.26
N GLY A 26 7.97 14.89 -7.90
CA GLY A 26 8.21 13.90 -6.84
C GLY A 26 8.40 12.45 -7.31
N VAL A 27 8.26 12.16 -8.61
CA VAL A 27 8.68 10.87 -9.20
C VAL A 27 10.08 11.03 -9.80
N ASP A 28 11.10 10.84 -8.96
CA ASP A 28 12.50 10.89 -9.38
C ASP A 28 13.08 9.51 -9.75
N LEU A 29 14.36 9.51 -10.12
CA LEU A 29 15.08 8.31 -10.53
C LEU A 29 15.06 7.19 -9.48
N ASP A 30 15.21 7.55 -8.20
CA ASP A 30 15.25 6.58 -7.11
C ASP A 30 13.85 6.02 -6.83
N MET A 31 12.82 6.87 -6.94
CA MET A 31 11.42 6.44 -6.89
C MET A 31 11.09 5.43 -8.00
N LEU A 32 11.53 5.68 -9.24
CA LEU A 32 11.33 4.75 -10.35
C LEU A 32 12.02 3.41 -10.10
N ARG A 33 13.25 3.41 -9.58
CA ARG A 33 13.96 2.18 -9.19
C ARG A 33 13.21 1.43 -8.09
N CYS A 34 12.73 2.12 -7.06
CA CYS A 34 11.95 1.49 -5.99
C CYS A 34 10.70 0.81 -6.56
N LEU A 35 9.89 1.53 -7.34
CA LEU A 35 8.65 1.00 -7.91
C LEU A 35 8.90 -0.15 -8.91
N ASP A 36 9.96 -0.10 -9.71
CA ASP A 36 10.33 -1.17 -10.64
C ASP A 36 10.85 -2.42 -9.89
N SER A 37 11.62 -2.23 -8.81
CA SER A 37 12.05 -3.35 -7.94
C SER A 37 10.86 -4.15 -7.38
N LEU A 38 9.75 -3.45 -7.12
CA LEU A 38 8.48 -4.00 -6.68
C LEU A 38 7.59 -4.49 -7.83
N SER A 39 8.06 -4.38 -9.09
CA SER A 39 7.33 -4.72 -10.31
C SER A 39 6.04 -3.94 -10.51
N LEU A 40 5.95 -2.72 -9.99
CA LEU A 40 4.74 -1.90 -10.04
C LEU A 40 4.68 -1.03 -11.29
N ILE A 41 5.83 -0.74 -11.89
CA ILE A 41 5.93 0.02 -13.12
C ILE A 41 6.70 -0.75 -14.18
N GLU A 42 6.54 -0.33 -15.42
CA GLU A 42 7.28 -0.83 -16.56
C GLU A 42 7.53 0.30 -17.55
N ALA A 43 8.58 0.16 -18.33
CA ALA A 43 8.95 1.10 -19.37
C ALA A 43 8.89 0.43 -20.74
N ARG A 44 8.74 1.22 -21.79
CA ARG A 44 9.04 0.83 -23.16
C ARG A 44 9.82 1.92 -23.84
N ALA A 45 10.72 1.52 -24.73
CA ALA A 45 11.34 2.46 -25.63
C ALA A 45 10.30 2.90 -26.67
N SER A 46 10.02 4.20 -26.72
CA SER A 46 9.30 4.79 -27.84
C SER A 46 10.32 5.11 -28.92
N PHE A 47 10.30 4.35 -30.00
CA PHE A 47 10.99 4.72 -31.24
C PHE A 47 9.93 4.99 -32.30
N TYR A 48 10.15 5.99 -33.14
CA TYR A 48 9.38 6.17 -34.38
C TYR A 48 9.80 5.07 -35.38
N ALA A 49 9.32 3.85 -35.16
CA ALA A 49 9.45 2.75 -36.12
C ALA A 49 8.74 3.08 -37.45
N ASN A 50 7.71 3.94 -37.38
CA ASN A 50 6.77 4.15 -38.49
C ASN A 50 7.33 4.95 -39.66
N ASN A 51 8.46 5.66 -39.54
CA ASN A 51 9.07 6.40 -40.65
C ASN A 51 10.43 5.86 -41.09
N MET A 52 10.94 4.76 -40.52
CA MET A 52 12.30 4.26 -40.84
C MET A 52 12.56 4.05 -42.33
N HIS A 53 11.55 3.60 -43.09
CA HIS A 53 11.63 3.39 -44.53
C HIS A 53 11.78 4.70 -45.34
N GLN A 54 11.37 5.84 -44.77
CA GLN A 54 11.50 7.16 -45.40
C GLN A 54 12.90 7.78 -45.18
N HIS A 55 13.69 7.22 -44.27
CA HIS A 55 14.97 7.79 -43.84
C HIS A 55 16.13 6.77 -43.87
N GLU A 56 16.03 5.72 -44.69
CA GLU A 56 17.03 4.66 -44.87
C GLU A 56 18.46 5.15 -45.21
N LYS A 57 18.59 6.40 -45.64
CA LYS A 57 19.86 7.04 -46.05
C LYS A 57 20.40 8.03 -45.02
N ASP A 58 19.72 8.22 -43.89
CA ASP A 58 20.17 9.15 -42.85
C ASP A 58 21.36 8.55 -42.07
N PRO A 59 22.56 9.16 -42.12
CA PRO A 59 23.72 8.68 -41.38
C PRO A 59 23.56 8.78 -39.86
N THR A 60 22.58 9.51 -39.34
CA THR A 60 22.30 9.62 -37.89
C THR A 60 21.34 8.55 -37.36
N GLN A 61 20.91 7.61 -38.20
CA GLN A 61 20.01 6.52 -37.79
C GLN A 61 20.63 5.61 -36.71
N PRO A 62 19.86 5.19 -35.68
CA PRO A 62 20.34 4.25 -34.67
C PRO A 62 20.74 2.90 -35.30
N LYS A 63 21.97 2.45 -35.04
CA LYS A 63 22.53 1.19 -35.61
C LYS A 63 21.95 -0.08 -34.98
N HIS A 64 21.33 0.02 -33.81
CA HIS A 64 20.76 -1.12 -33.10
C HIS A 64 19.24 -1.10 -33.17
N ARG A 65 18.67 -2.13 -33.80
CA ARG A 65 17.24 -2.43 -33.74
C ARG A 65 16.92 -2.96 -32.33
N LEU A 66 16.51 -2.08 -31.43
CA LEU A 66 15.88 -2.52 -30.19
C LEU A 66 14.47 -2.97 -30.54
N ASN A 67 14.10 -4.20 -30.16
CA ASN A 67 12.78 -4.75 -30.46
C ASN A 67 11.69 -3.80 -29.93
N HIS A 68 10.83 -3.35 -30.85
CA HIS A 68 9.86 -2.29 -30.61
C HIS A 68 8.70 -2.73 -29.71
N GLY A 69 8.26 -1.81 -28.83
CA GLY A 69 6.90 -1.80 -28.30
C GLY A 69 6.60 -2.73 -27.12
N GLU A 70 7.52 -3.61 -26.75
CA GLU A 70 7.36 -4.45 -25.56
C GLU A 70 7.57 -3.62 -24.29
N TRP A 71 6.70 -3.84 -23.32
CA TRP A 71 6.86 -3.33 -21.97
C TRP A 71 7.83 -4.22 -21.21
N TYR A 72 8.78 -3.61 -20.51
CA TYR A 72 9.80 -4.30 -19.74
C TYR A 72 10.11 -3.56 -18.45
N SER A 73 10.74 -4.27 -17.51
CA SER A 73 11.36 -3.69 -16.33
C SER A 73 12.80 -3.32 -16.68
N PRO A 74 13.19 -2.03 -16.67
CA PRO A 74 14.58 -1.61 -16.88
C PRO A 74 15.58 -2.29 -15.94
N MET A 75 15.18 -2.57 -14.69
CA MET A 75 16.03 -3.29 -13.74
C MET A 75 16.21 -4.77 -14.09
N ARG A 76 15.17 -5.45 -14.60
CA ARG A 76 15.25 -6.89 -14.92
C ARG A 76 15.77 -7.16 -16.33
N LYS A 77 15.56 -6.24 -17.26
CA LYS A 77 15.96 -6.38 -18.66
C LYS A 77 16.73 -5.14 -19.14
N PRO A 78 17.86 -4.78 -18.51
CA PRO A 78 18.65 -3.62 -18.91
C PRO A 78 19.22 -3.74 -20.33
N ILE A 79 19.27 -4.95 -20.90
CA ILE A 79 19.68 -5.18 -22.29
C ILE A 79 18.74 -4.58 -23.33
N ILE A 80 17.48 -4.27 -22.98
CA ILE A 80 16.47 -3.77 -23.93
C ILE A 80 16.58 -2.26 -24.11
N GLY A 81 16.66 -1.48 -23.03
CA GLY A 81 16.76 -0.01 -23.11
C GLY A 81 17.71 0.62 -22.10
N GLY A 82 18.52 -0.19 -21.41
CA GLY A 82 19.33 0.23 -20.27
C GLY A 82 18.59 0.21 -18.94
N ASP A 83 19.33 0.56 -17.90
CA ASP A 83 18.77 0.81 -16.58
C ASP A 83 18.06 2.18 -16.51
N TRP A 84 17.49 2.50 -15.35
CA TRP A 84 16.82 3.77 -15.15
C TRP A 84 17.72 5.01 -15.32
N VAL A 85 19.03 4.89 -15.08
CA VAL A 85 19.96 6.02 -15.30
C VAL A 85 20.07 6.33 -16.78
N ARG A 86 20.20 5.30 -17.61
CA ARG A 86 20.22 5.45 -19.06
C ARG A 86 18.89 5.99 -19.58
N VAL A 87 17.77 5.46 -19.07
CA VAL A 87 16.42 5.92 -19.41
C VAL A 87 16.26 7.42 -19.08
N ALA A 88 16.75 7.85 -17.92
CA ALA A 88 16.72 9.24 -17.48
C ALA A 88 17.63 10.13 -18.32
N ALA A 89 18.84 9.65 -18.65
CA ALA A 89 19.82 10.39 -19.43
C ALA A 89 19.45 10.54 -20.91
N SER A 90 18.51 9.73 -21.41
CA SER A 90 17.91 9.85 -22.75
C SER A 90 16.98 11.07 -22.81
N HIS A 91 17.58 12.27 -22.73
CA HIS A 91 16.90 13.56 -22.81
C HIS A 91 16.78 14.09 -24.25
N GLU A 92 17.44 13.47 -25.22
CA GLU A 92 17.43 13.97 -26.59
C GLU A 92 16.09 13.65 -27.26
N ARG A 93 15.22 14.66 -27.35
CA ARG A 93 14.12 14.74 -28.32
C ARG A 93 14.72 14.95 -29.72
N GLY A 94 15.57 14.03 -30.15
CA GLY A 94 16.01 13.98 -31.53
C GLY A 94 14.87 13.46 -32.41
N GLU A 95 14.93 13.68 -33.72
CA GLU A 95 13.99 13.08 -34.68
C GLU A 95 13.96 11.53 -34.60
N TRP A 96 14.93 10.94 -33.90
CA TRP A 96 15.20 9.50 -33.81
C TRP A 96 14.93 8.87 -32.44
N GLU A 97 14.90 9.65 -31.36
CA GLU A 97 14.77 9.17 -29.99
C GLU A 97 13.63 9.91 -29.29
N HIS A 98 12.58 9.17 -28.90
CA HIS A 98 11.53 9.72 -28.04
C HIS A 98 11.76 9.28 -26.59
N PRO A 99 11.43 10.12 -25.61
CA PRO A 99 11.59 9.80 -24.20
C PRO A 99 10.85 8.51 -23.87
N HIS A 100 11.48 7.62 -23.11
CA HIS A 100 10.88 6.34 -22.74
C HIS A 100 9.49 6.54 -22.14
N GLN A 101 8.58 5.67 -22.52
CA GLN A 101 7.23 5.66 -21.97
C GLN A 101 7.19 4.76 -20.75
N ILE A 102 6.47 5.20 -19.74
CA ILE A 102 6.35 4.55 -18.43
C ILE A 102 4.87 4.37 -18.15
N ARG A 103 4.52 3.22 -17.58
CA ARG A 103 3.17 2.96 -17.08
C ARG A 103 3.20 2.12 -15.82
N LEU A 104 2.03 2.04 -15.18
CA LEU A 104 1.77 1.01 -14.19
C LEU A 104 1.69 -0.37 -14.87
N SER A 105 2.36 -1.35 -14.27
CA SER A 105 2.18 -2.75 -14.63
C SER A 105 0.80 -3.25 -14.17
N ASP A 106 0.42 -4.47 -14.54
CA ASP A 106 -0.77 -5.11 -13.97
C ASP A 106 -0.71 -5.20 -12.44
N THR A 107 0.47 -5.51 -11.90
CA THR A 107 0.72 -5.53 -10.46
C THR A 107 0.57 -4.14 -9.86
N GLY A 108 1.13 -3.11 -10.49
CA GLY A 108 1.00 -1.72 -10.04
C GLY A 108 -0.44 -1.24 -10.00
N ARG A 109 -1.22 -1.53 -11.05
CA ARG A 109 -2.67 -1.24 -11.09
C ARG A 109 -3.41 -1.96 -9.97
N ALA A 110 -3.08 -3.22 -9.71
CA ALA A 110 -3.70 -3.99 -8.64
C ALA A 110 -3.37 -3.43 -7.26
N GLU A 111 -2.12 -3.01 -7.00
CA GLU A 111 -1.73 -2.35 -5.75
C GLU A 111 -2.40 -0.99 -5.57
N LEU A 112 -2.45 -0.18 -6.64
CA LEU A 112 -3.17 1.10 -6.61
C LEU A 112 -4.64 0.89 -6.24
N ALA A 113 -5.31 -0.08 -6.87
CA ALA A 113 -6.69 -0.41 -6.55
C ALA A 113 -6.88 -0.91 -5.11
N ARG A 114 -5.88 -1.57 -4.51
CA ARG A 114 -5.91 -1.94 -3.09
C ARG A 114 -5.76 -0.72 -2.19
N ALA A 115 -4.80 0.15 -2.49
CA ALA A 115 -4.58 1.39 -1.74
C ALA A 115 -5.81 2.30 -1.76
N ASP A 116 -6.49 2.40 -2.92
CA ASP A 116 -7.71 3.18 -3.07
C ASP A 116 -8.89 2.57 -2.30
N ARG A 117 -8.99 1.24 -2.24
CA ARG A 117 -10.01 0.57 -1.40
C ARG A 117 -9.75 0.79 0.09
N SER A 118 -8.49 0.81 0.51
CA SER A 118 -8.13 1.11 1.89
C SER A 118 -8.40 2.56 2.29
N GLN A 119 -8.44 3.51 1.33
CA GLN A 119 -8.83 4.90 1.56
C GLN A 119 -10.33 5.17 1.38
N LYS A 120 -11.02 4.41 0.50
CA LYS A 120 -12.47 4.46 0.29
C LYS A 120 -13.25 3.64 1.29
N GLN A 121 -12.61 2.73 2.01
CA GLN A 121 -13.10 2.39 3.32
C GLN A 121 -13.02 3.70 4.11
N PRO A 122 -14.17 4.30 4.48
CA PRO A 122 -14.09 5.38 5.45
C PRO A 122 -13.25 4.84 6.62
N PRO A 123 -12.37 5.65 7.24
CA PRO A 123 -11.97 5.33 8.60
C PRO A 123 -13.27 4.95 9.33
N PRO A 124 -13.30 3.86 10.12
CA PRO A 124 -14.51 3.50 10.85
C PRO A 124 -15.07 4.79 11.42
N THR A 125 -16.26 5.17 10.97
CA THR A 125 -16.85 6.47 11.27
C THR A 125 -17.00 6.53 12.77
N HIS A 126 -16.04 7.20 13.42
CA HIS A 126 -16.21 7.83 14.71
C HIS A 126 -16.77 9.23 14.44
N ASP A 127 -17.90 9.27 13.73
CA ASP A 127 -18.88 10.31 13.97
C ASP A 127 -19.71 9.83 15.17
N GLY A 128 -19.80 10.70 16.17
CA GLY A 128 -20.50 10.46 17.43
C GLY A 128 -21.91 9.90 17.19
N ASP A 129 -22.30 9.00 18.09
CA ASP A 129 -23.60 8.32 18.15
C ASP A 129 -23.86 7.16 17.19
N THR A 130 -22.82 6.51 16.65
CA THR A 130 -22.97 5.07 16.36
C THR A 130 -22.62 4.29 17.63
N PRO A 131 -23.59 3.64 18.32
CA PRO A 131 -23.25 2.85 19.50
C PRO A 131 -22.21 1.82 19.08
N LEU A 132 -21.10 1.75 19.82
CA LEU A 132 -20.16 0.64 19.76
C LEU A 132 -21.00 -0.64 19.78
N ALA A 133 -21.16 -1.29 18.63
CA ALA A 133 -21.94 -2.51 18.52
C ALA A 133 -21.10 -3.66 19.08
N LEU A 134 -20.94 -3.64 20.40
CA LEU A 134 -20.35 -4.72 21.18
C LEU A 134 -21.30 -5.90 21.09
N CYS A 135 -20.78 -7.07 20.77
CA CYS A 135 -21.57 -8.27 20.93
C CYS A 135 -21.49 -8.79 22.37
N ASP A 136 -22.33 -9.77 22.69
CA ASP A 136 -22.34 -10.43 24.01
C ASP A 136 -20.97 -10.96 24.42
N GLU A 137 -20.15 -11.41 23.45
CA GLU A 137 -18.78 -11.88 23.71
C GLU A 137 -17.86 -10.72 24.16
N ASP A 138 -18.00 -9.52 23.57
CA ASP A 138 -17.22 -8.35 23.96
C ASP A 138 -17.57 -7.91 25.38
N LEU A 139 -18.87 -7.86 25.70
CA LEU A 139 -19.35 -7.55 27.06
C LEU A 139 -18.87 -8.59 28.08
N THR A 140 -18.86 -9.87 27.70
CA THR A 140 -18.34 -10.96 28.55
C THR A 140 -16.85 -10.77 28.84
N ILE A 141 -16.05 -10.41 27.83
CA ILE A 141 -14.62 -10.13 28.01
C ILE A 141 -14.42 -8.92 28.92
N LEU A 142 -15.13 -7.82 28.68
CA LEU A 142 -15.03 -6.61 29.49
C LEU A 142 -15.44 -6.86 30.95
N ALA A 143 -16.53 -7.59 31.17
CA ALA A 143 -17.00 -7.95 32.52
C ALA A 143 -15.96 -8.80 33.27
N GLU A 144 -15.33 -9.77 32.59
CA GLU A 144 -14.26 -10.58 33.20
C GLU A 144 -13.00 -9.75 33.49
N LEU A 145 -12.64 -8.80 32.64
CA LEU A 145 -11.56 -7.86 32.93
C LEU A 145 -11.91 -6.94 34.10
N GLY A 146 -13.15 -6.45 34.18
CA GLY A 146 -13.62 -5.57 35.25
C GLY A 146 -13.66 -6.23 36.63
N LYS A 147 -13.92 -7.53 36.68
CA LYS A 147 -13.81 -8.32 37.93
C LYS A 147 -12.37 -8.43 38.45
N ARG A 148 -11.37 -8.25 37.59
CA ARG A 148 -9.96 -8.51 37.90
C ARG A 148 -9.25 -7.19 38.16
N LYS A 149 -8.82 -6.95 39.39
CA LYS A 149 -8.01 -5.77 39.78
C LYS A 149 -6.54 -5.85 39.33
N ARG A 150 -6.25 -6.60 38.27
CA ARG A 150 -4.89 -6.88 37.78
C ARG A 150 -4.92 -7.09 36.26
N LEU A 151 -3.74 -7.01 35.65
CA LEU A 151 -3.56 -7.40 34.26
C LEU A 151 -3.94 -8.87 34.04
N VAL A 152 -4.79 -9.13 33.05
CA VAL A 152 -5.27 -10.48 32.70
C VAL A 152 -4.66 -10.90 31.37
N ARG A 153 -3.95 -12.02 31.33
CA ARG A 153 -3.40 -12.52 30.06
C ARG A 153 -4.50 -13.07 29.17
N GLY A 154 -4.35 -12.95 27.85
CA GLY A 154 -5.30 -13.54 26.89
C GLY A 154 -5.48 -15.05 27.07
N THR A 155 -4.44 -15.76 27.50
CA THR A 155 -4.51 -17.19 27.84
C THR A 155 -5.34 -17.48 29.08
N GLU A 156 -5.42 -16.56 30.04
CA GLU A 156 -6.28 -16.69 31.22
C GLU A 156 -7.75 -16.51 30.84
N LEU A 157 -8.04 -15.63 29.88
CA LEU A 157 -9.39 -15.46 29.35
C LEU A 157 -9.84 -16.72 28.59
N LEU A 158 -8.99 -17.36 27.79
CA LEU A 158 -9.39 -18.57 27.03
C LEU A 158 -9.92 -19.73 27.87
N GLY A 159 -9.57 -19.79 29.15
CA GLY A 159 -10.04 -20.83 30.07
C GLY A 159 -11.41 -20.57 30.71
N LEU A 160 -12.04 -19.42 30.44
CA LEU A 160 -13.30 -19.03 31.08
C LEU A 160 -14.51 -19.42 30.24
N SER A 161 -15.61 -19.78 30.92
CA SER A 161 -16.88 -20.12 30.26
C SER A 161 -17.43 -18.90 29.51
N GLY A 162 -17.92 -19.12 28.28
CA GLY A 162 -18.47 -18.04 27.44
C GLY A 162 -17.43 -17.25 26.65
N MET A 163 -16.14 -17.61 26.74
CA MET A 163 -15.09 -16.91 25.99
C MET A 163 -14.98 -17.40 24.54
N PRO A 164 -14.74 -16.48 23.59
CA PRO A 164 -14.55 -16.84 22.20
C PRO A 164 -13.26 -17.66 22.01
N LYS A 165 -13.23 -18.48 20.94
CA LYS A 165 -12.03 -19.25 20.55
C LYS A 165 -10.83 -18.33 20.34
N GLU A 166 -9.61 -18.85 20.54
CA GLU A 166 -8.36 -18.08 20.52
C GLU A 166 -8.24 -17.05 19.38
N THR A 167 -8.46 -17.47 18.14
CA THR A 167 -8.39 -16.58 16.97
C THR A 167 -9.39 -15.42 17.07
N MET A 168 -10.60 -15.69 17.56
CA MET A 168 -11.64 -14.69 17.72
C MET A 168 -11.39 -13.80 18.92
N LEU A 169 -10.96 -14.37 20.06
CA LEU A 169 -10.58 -13.61 21.25
C LEU A 169 -9.48 -12.59 20.94
N ARG A 170 -8.45 -12.96 20.17
CA ARG A 170 -7.38 -12.04 19.76
C ARG A 170 -7.92 -10.89 18.91
N LYS A 171 -8.81 -11.18 17.96
CA LYS A 171 -9.46 -10.14 17.12
C LYS A 171 -10.29 -9.18 17.96
N ARG A 172 -11.07 -9.71 18.91
CA ARG A 172 -11.94 -8.95 19.81
C ARG A 172 -11.12 -8.06 20.76
N LEU A 173 -10.05 -8.58 21.34
CA LEU A 173 -9.13 -7.80 22.17
C LEU A 173 -8.43 -6.68 21.40
N SER A 174 -8.00 -6.95 20.15
CA SER A 174 -7.44 -5.92 19.27
C SER A 174 -8.47 -4.82 19.00
N PHE A 175 -9.71 -5.20 18.67
CA PHE A 175 -10.80 -4.25 18.45
C PHE A 175 -11.07 -3.39 19.70
N MET A 176 -11.12 -3.99 20.90
CA MET A 176 -11.33 -3.24 22.14
C MET A 176 -10.17 -2.31 22.48
N GLU A 177 -8.94 -2.66 22.10
CA GLU A 177 -7.76 -1.81 22.27
C GLU A 177 -7.80 -0.61 21.32
N ASP A 178 -8.15 -0.85 20.04
CA ASP A 178 -8.33 0.21 19.04
C ASP A 178 -9.43 1.21 19.46
N ASN A 179 -10.46 0.73 20.16
CA ASN A 179 -11.55 1.54 20.71
C ASN A 179 -11.29 2.07 22.12
N LYS A 180 -10.06 1.93 22.64
CA LYS A 180 -9.66 2.41 23.98
C LYS A 180 -10.55 1.89 25.11
N LEU A 181 -11.11 0.70 25.01
CA LEU A 181 -11.86 0.04 26.10
C LEU A 181 -10.94 -0.78 27.00
N VAL A 182 -9.88 -1.35 26.41
CA VAL A 182 -8.82 -2.08 27.10
C VAL A 182 -7.46 -1.53 26.69
N GLU A 183 -6.45 -1.73 27.53
CA GLU A 183 -5.08 -1.35 27.24
C GLU A 183 -4.07 -2.39 27.71
N ARG A 184 -2.85 -2.31 27.14
CA ARG A 184 -1.69 -3.14 27.45
C ARG A 184 -0.53 -2.27 27.96
N PRO A 185 -0.41 -2.04 29.27
CA PRO A 185 0.52 -1.06 29.82
C PRO A 185 2.01 -1.42 29.69
N SER A 186 2.39 -2.62 29.25
CA SER A 186 3.81 -2.99 29.04
C SER A 186 4.06 -3.76 27.74
N GLY A 187 3.28 -3.45 26.69
CA GLY A 187 3.47 -4.03 25.34
C GLY A 187 2.82 -5.40 25.14
N THR A 188 3.17 -6.08 24.05
CA THR A 188 2.47 -7.28 23.52
C THR A 188 2.41 -8.50 24.45
N HIS A 189 3.29 -8.54 25.47
CA HIS A 189 3.35 -9.61 26.47
C HIS A 189 2.70 -9.23 27.81
N SER A 190 2.25 -7.97 27.94
CA SER A 190 1.51 -7.51 29.10
C SER A 190 0.05 -7.94 28.99
N GLY A 191 -0.54 -8.32 30.13
CA GLY A 191 -1.97 -8.64 30.19
C GLY A 191 -2.82 -7.40 29.88
N TYR A 192 -4.10 -7.64 29.67
CA TYR A 192 -5.10 -6.61 29.39
C TYR A 192 -5.69 -6.08 30.70
N GLN A 193 -5.97 -4.78 30.73
CA GLN A 193 -6.81 -4.13 31.74
C GLN A 193 -7.81 -3.20 31.07
N LEU A 194 -8.91 -2.89 31.77
CA LEU A 194 -9.86 -1.88 31.32
C LEU A 194 -9.26 -0.48 31.42
N THR A 195 -9.59 0.37 30.45
CA THR A 195 -9.38 1.81 30.55
C THR A 195 -10.52 2.48 31.31
N ALA A 196 -10.42 3.80 31.55
CA ALA A 196 -11.53 4.60 32.08
C ALA A 196 -12.81 4.50 31.21
N ASN A 197 -12.65 4.37 29.88
CA ASN A 197 -13.79 4.24 28.96
C ASN A 197 -14.45 2.87 29.10
N GLY A 198 -13.65 1.79 29.18
CA GLY A 198 -14.17 0.43 29.41
C GLY A 198 -14.94 0.31 30.73
N ILE A 199 -14.46 0.98 31.78
CA ILE A 199 -15.15 1.03 33.09
C ILE A 199 -16.48 1.81 32.97
N THR A 200 -16.47 2.94 32.28
CA THR A 200 -17.67 3.78 32.11
C THR A 200 -18.75 3.04 31.34
N LEU A 201 -18.35 2.32 30.29
CA LEU A 201 -19.21 1.48 29.48
C LEU A 201 -19.83 0.32 30.28
N LEU A 202 -19.04 -0.41 31.08
CA LEU A 202 -19.60 -1.48 31.93
C LEU A 202 -20.67 -0.95 32.88
N ARG A 203 -20.45 0.24 33.44
CA ARG A 203 -21.43 0.90 34.31
C ARG A 203 -22.72 1.30 33.57
N SER A 204 -22.63 1.72 32.31
CA SER A 204 -23.84 2.04 31.52
C SER A 204 -24.64 0.80 31.15
N GLU A 205 -23.97 -0.35 30.99
CA GLU A 205 -24.60 -1.64 30.70
C GLU A 205 -25.11 -2.38 31.96
N GLY A 206 -24.86 -1.84 33.16
CA GLY A 206 -25.29 -2.45 34.43
C GLY A 206 -24.47 -3.69 34.85
N LEU A 207 -23.22 -3.78 34.39
CA LEU A 207 -22.28 -4.89 34.63
C LEU A 207 -21.15 -4.54 35.60
#